data_AF-A0A8S9W051-F1
#
_entry.id   AF-A0A8S9W051-F1
#
_cell.length_a   1.000
_cell.length_b   1.000
_cell.length_c   1.000
_cell.angle_alpha   90.00
_cell.angle_beta   90.00
_cell.angle_gamma   90.00
#
_symmetry.space_group_name_H-M   'P 1'
#
loop_
_entity.id
_entity.type
_entity.pdbx_description
1 polymer ?
#
loop_
_entity_poly.entity_id
_entity_poly.type
_entity_poly.pdbx_seq_one_letter_code
_entity_poly.pdbx_strand_id
1 'polypeptide(L)'
;MKVNELPDGENVFVDVNIYLFNVLDDPRCGETSTRFLEMIGRGDVNVVTDVLAVNEVAFNILMAELFNYSKKFNIRIAKKLLKSKEIAENAYKSVKQYLTYLKGLECLEITEITPRIAFSSVVLGQRCGLLPSDFSSGNDERVWNDFYRYG
;
A
#
# COMPACT_ATOMS: atom_id res chain seq x y z
N MET A 1 -10.44 -1.49 15.15
CA MET A 1 -11.42 -0.47 14.70
C MET A 1 -12.07 -0.97 13.43
N LYS A 2 -13.40 -1.00 13.37
CA LYS A 2 -14.12 -1.35 12.14
C LYS A 2 -14.23 -0.10 11.26
N VAL A 3 -14.31 -0.27 9.94
CA VAL A 3 -14.49 0.85 8.98
C VAL A 3 -15.68 1.74 9.34
N ASN A 4 -16.75 1.18 9.93
CA ASN A 4 -17.95 1.91 10.32
C ASN A 4 -17.81 2.67 11.66
N GLU A 5 -16.63 2.66 12.28
CA GLU A 5 -16.33 3.32 13.56
C GLU A 5 -15.38 4.52 13.36
N LEU A 6 -15.07 4.88 12.11
CA LEU A 6 -14.20 6.03 11.78
C LEU A 6 -14.92 7.34 12.12
N PRO A 7 -14.32 8.24 12.92
CA PRO A 7 -14.92 9.54 13.23
C PRO A 7 -15.01 10.41 11.97
N ASP A 8 -16.16 11.07 11.81
CA ASP A 8 -16.43 11.96 10.67
C ASP A 8 -15.37 13.06 10.57
N GLY A 9 -14.75 13.20 9.40
CA GLY A 9 -13.80 14.25 9.10
C GLY A 9 -12.34 13.99 9.48
N GLU A 10 -12.02 12.82 10.06
CA GLU A 10 -10.62 12.44 10.30
C GLU A 10 -9.97 11.75 9.09
N ASN A 11 -8.70 12.05 8.85
CA ASN A 11 -7.89 11.39 7.84
C ASN A 11 -7.42 10.03 8.37
N VAL A 12 -7.74 8.97 7.64
CA VAL A 12 -7.36 7.60 8.00
C VAL A 12 -6.09 7.22 7.27
N PHE A 13 -5.05 6.83 8.02
CA PHE A 13 -3.89 6.22 7.40
C PHE A 13 -4.18 4.77 7.01
N VAL A 14 -3.85 4.40 5.78
CA VAL A 14 -4.16 3.07 5.24
C VAL A 14 -2.88 2.32 4.88
N ASP A 15 -2.77 1.13 5.45
CA ASP A 15 -1.69 0.17 5.22
C ASP A 15 -1.75 -0.40 3.78
N VAL A 16 -0.57 -0.69 3.23
CA VAL A 16 -0.32 -1.44 1.99
C VAL A 16 -1.25 -2.64 1.82
N ASN A 17 -1.50 -3.37 2.90
CA ASN A 17 -2.29 -4.59 2.89
C ASN A 17 -3.70 -4.40 2.30
N ILE A 18 -4.35 -3.26 2.53
CA ILE A 18 -5.68 -3.00 1.96
C ILE A 18 -5.62 -3.02 0.43
N TYR A 19 -4.62 -2.37 -0.15
CA TYR A 19 -4.42 -2.35 -1.60
C TYR A 19 -4.01 -3.72 -2.15
N LEU A 20 -3.15 -4.46 -1.42
CA LEU A 20 -2.72 -5.79 -1.85
C LEU A 20 -3.88 -6.80 -1.85
N PHE A 21 -4.72 -6.79 -0.80
CA PHE A 21 -5.90 -7.65 -0.72
C PHE A 21 -6.90 -7.36 -1.82
N ASN A 22 -7.04 -6.09 -2.23
CA ASN A 22 -7.89 -5.71 -3.35
C ASN A 22 -7.31 -6.20 -4.70
N VAL A 23 -6.04 -5.89 -5.00
CA VAL A 23 -5.48 -6.19 -6.33
C VAL A 23 -5.19 -7.68 -6.56
N LEU A 24 -4.89 -8.43 -5.50
CA LEU A 24 -4.60 -9.86 -5.57
C LEU A 24 -5.84 -10.74 -5.31
N ASP A 25 -7.02 -10.13 -5.15
CA ASP A 25 -8.29 -10.80 -4.86
C ASP A 25 -8.16 -11.77 -3.66
N ASP A 26 -7.68 -11.24 -2.52
CA ASP A 26 -7.51 -12.06 -1.32
C ASP A 26 -8.85 -12.68 -0.91
N PRO A 27 -8.92 -14.00 -0.69
CA PRO A 27 -10.19 -14.69 -0.48
C PRO A 27 -10.91 -14.32 0.83
N ARG A 28 -10.21 -13.68 1.77
CA ARG A 28 -10.78 -13.29 3.07
C ARG A 28 -11.03 -11.79 3.14
N CYS A 29 -10.10 -11.01 2.62
CA CYS A 29 -10.07 -9.56 2.79
C CYS A 29 -10.42 -8.78 1.52
N GLY A 30 -10.39 -9.41 0.33
CA GLY A 30 -10.55 -8.73 -0.96
C GLY A 30 -11.87 -7.97 -1.11
N GLU A 31 -13.00 -8.57 -0.73
CA GLU A 31 -14.29 -7.89 -0.78
C GLU A 31 -14.34 -6.69 0.19
N THR A 32 -13.79 -6.85 1.39
CA THR A 32 -13.78 -5.78 2.41
C THR A 32 -12.89 -4.63 1.96
N SER A 33 -11.71 -4.92 1.42
CA SER A 33 -10.82 -3.92 0.86
C SER A 33 -11.45 -3.19 -0.33
N THR A 34 -12.16 -3.92 -1.20
CA THR A 34 -12.87 -3.31 -2.35
C THR A 34 -13.89 -2.30 -1.88
N ARG A 35 -14.77 -2.68 -0.94
CA ARG A 35 -15.78 -1.76 -0.37
C ARG A 35 -15.15 -0.54 0.28
N PHE A 36 -14.03 -0.72 0.97
CA PHE A 36 -13.30 0.39 1.58
C PHE A 36 -12.74 1.35 0.53
N LEU A 37 -12.09 0.84 -0.53
CA LEU A 37 -11.58 1.70 -1.61
C LEU A 37 -12.71 2.41 -2.38
N GLU A 38 -13.88 1.78 -2.51
CA GLU A 38 -15.07 2.45 -3.05
C GLU A 38 -15.58 3.59 -2.16
N MET A 39 -15.50 3.45 -0.82
CA MET A 39 -15.83 4.54 0.11
C MET A 39 -14.89 5.74 -0.08
N ILE A 40 -13.59 5.49 -0.28
CA ILE A 40 -12.63 6.55 -0.64
C ILE A 40 -13.03 7.19 -1.97
N GLY A 41 -13.37 6.38 -2.98
CA GLY A 41 -13.76 6.87 -4.30
C GLY A 41 -15.06 7.67 -4.32
N ARG A 42 -15.97 7.46 -3.35
CA ARG A 42 -17.21 8.25 -3.19
C ARG A 42 -17.06 9.48 -2.31
N GLY A 43 -15.90 9.64 -1.66
CA GLY A 43 -15.66 10.70 -0.69
C GLY A 43 -16.30 10.45 0.69
N ASP A 44 -16.66 9.20 0.99
CA ASP A 44 -17.21 8.82 2.29
C ASP A 44 -16.11 8.83 3.38
N VAL A 45 -14.84 8.64 3.00
CA VAL A 45 -13.68 8.60 3.91
C VAL A 45 -12.47 9.27 3.27
N ASN A 46 -11.79 10.14 4.02
CA ASN A 46 -10.51 10.71 3.62
C ASN A 46 -9.37 9.79 4.06
N VAL A 47 -8.50 9.43 3.13
CA VAL A 47 -7.40 8.51 3.35
C VAL A 47 -6.08 9.13 2.99
N VAL A 48 -5.08 8.87 3.83
CA VAL A 48 -3.69 9.22 3.57
C VAL A 48 -2.87 7.93 3.45
N THR A 49 -2.00 7.87 2.45
CA THR A 49 -0.96 6.85 2.28
C THR A 49 0.37 7.53 1.95
N ASP A 50 1.47 6.78 1.91
CA ASP A 50 2.76 7.29 1.46
C ASP A 50 3.23 6.67 0.13
N VAL A 51 4.20 7.31 -0.50
CA VAL A 51 4.81 6.84 -1.76
C VAL A 51 5.53 5.50 -1.65
N LEU A 52 6.00 5.10 -0.45
CA LEU A 52 6.64 3.81 -0.26
C LEU A 52 5.61 2.70 -0.29
N ALA A 53 4.45 2.91 0.32
CA ALA A 53 3.31 1.99 0.25
C ALA A 53 2.86 1.75 -1.20
N VAL A 54 2.72 2.82 -1.99
CA VAL A 54 2.37 2.72 -3.42
C VAL A 54 3.44 1.95 -4.21
N ASN A 55 4.71 2.18 -3.92
CA ASN A 55 5.81 1.46 -4.56
C ASN A 55 5.84 -0.03 -4.16
N GLU A 56 5.52 -0.36 -2.92
CA GLU A 56 5.40 -1.75 -2.46
C GLU A 56 4.24 -2.47 -3.16
N VAL A 57 3.09 -1.83 -3.30
CA VAL A 57 1.96 -2.37 -4.07
C VAL A 57 2.36 -2.64 -5.52
N ALA A 58 3.00 -1.68 -6.17
CA ALA A 58 3.48 -1.82 -7.55
C ALA A 58 4.47 -2.98 -7.71
N PHE A 59 5.40 -3.11 -6.75
CA PHE A 59 6.36 -4.21 -6.73
C PHE A 59 5.67 -5.58 -6.57
N ASN A 60 4.74 -5.71 -5.63
CA ASN A 60 4.05 -6.97 -5.38
C ASN A 60 3.18 -7.41 -6.58
N ILE A 61 2.45 -6.48 -7.20
CA ILE A 61 1.70 -6.77 -8.44
C ILE A 61 2.65 -7.27 -9.53
N LEU A 62 3.77 -6.56 -9.75
CA LEU A 62 4.76 -6.95 -10.76
C LEU A 62 5.32 -8.34 -10.49
N MET A 63 5.63 -8.65 -9.23
CA MET A 63 6.19 -9.95 -8.85
C MET A 63 5.16 -11.07 -9.02
N ALA A 64 3.89 -10.82 -8.69
CA ALA A 64 2.79 -11.77 -8.92
C ALA A 64 2.61 -12.05 -10.42
N GLU A 65 2.66 -11.03 -11.26
CA GLU A 65 2.59 -11.20 -12.72
C GLU A 65 3.79 -12.00 -13.26
N LEU A 66 5.00 -11.68 -12.81
CA LEU A 66 6.21 -12.37 -13.27
C LEU A 66 6.31 -13.82 -12.77
N PHE A 67 5.66 -14.16 -11.65
CA PHE A 67 5.59 -15.52 -11.13
C PHE A 67 4.96 -16.49 -12.14
N ASN A 68 3.99 -16.01 -12.93
CA ASN A 68 3.31 -16.80 -13.96
C ASN A 68 4.24 -17.30 -15.08
N TYR A 69 5.43 -16.72 -15.23
CA TYR A 69 6.38 -17.07 -16.28
C TYR A 69 7.47 -18.07 -15.84
N SER A 70 7.54 -18.45 -14.55
CA SER A 70 8.58 -19.37 -14.08
C SER A 70 8.19 -20.14 -12.81
N LYS A 71 8.32 -21.47 -12.87
CA LYS A 71 8.09 -22.38 -11.73
C LYS A 71 9.08 -22.22 -10.58
N LYS A 72 10.30 -21.72 -10.85
CA LYS A 72 11.34 -21.48 -9.83
C LYS A 72 11.55 -19.98 -9.70
N PHE A 73 10.59 -19.28 -9.13
CA PHE A 73 10.61 -17.83 -9.09
C PHE A 73 11.52 -17.27 -7.97
N ASN A 74 12.28 -16.22 -8.28
CA ASN A 74 13.03 -15.41 -7.33
C ASN A 74 13.43 -14.07 -8.00
N ILE A 75 14.00 -13.15 -7.22
CA ILE A 75 14.35 -11.81 -7.70
C ILE A 75 15.34 -11.80 -8.87
N ARG A 76 16.27 -12.76 -8.93
CA ARG A 76 17.24 -12.86 -10.04
C ARG A 76 16.53 -13.26 -11.33
N ILE A 77 15.54 -14.15 -11.23
CA ILE A 77 14.72 -14.59 -12.36
C ILE A 77 13.77 -13.48 -12.79
N ALA A 78 13.13 -12.76 -11.86
CA ALA A 78 12.32 -11.58 -12.18
C ALA A 78 13.12 -10.57 -13.02
N LYS A 79 14.33 -10.21 -12.58
CA LYS A 79 15.25 -9.32 -13.33
C LYS A 79 15.63 -9.87 -14.72
N LYS A 80 15.74 -11.20 -14.87
CA LYS A 80 16.02 -11.84 -16.17
C LYS A 80 14.81 -11.77 -17.10
N LEU A 81 13.61 -12.06 -16.58
CA LEU A 81 12.35 -12.01 -17.33
C LEU A 81 12.09 -10.60 -17.87
N LEU A 82 12.33 -9.57 -17.04
CA LEU A 82 12.17 -8.16 -17.41
C LEU A 82 13.12 -7.67 -18.53
N LYS A 83 14.13 -8.46 -18.92
CA LYS A 83 14.94 -8.15 -20.12
C LYS A 83 14.20 -8.39 -21.42
N SER A 84 13.13 -9.20 -21.41
CA SER A 84 12.24 -9.35 -22.55
C SER A 84 11.24 -8.20 -22.56
N LYS A 85 11.22 -7.43 -23.66
CA LYS A 85 10.28 -6.31 -23.84
C LYS A 85 8.83 -6.76 -23.73
N GLU A 86 8.48 -7.87 -24.37
CA GLU A 86 7.13 -8.43 -24.36
C GLU A 86 6.68 -8.81 -22.93
N ILE A 87 7.54 -9.52 -22.18
CA ILE A 87 7.21 -9.91 -20.80
C ILE A 87 7.10 -8.68 -19.91
N ALA A 88 8.01 -7.71 -20.05
CA ALA A 88 7.96 -6.47 -19.30
C ALA A 88 6.68 -5.68 -19.59
N GLU A 89 6.32 -5.49 -20.87
CA GLU A 89 5.10 -4.77 -21.26
C GLU A 89 3.85 -5.43 -20.68
N ASN A 90 3.77 -6.77 -20.76
CA ASN A 90 2.64 -7.52 -20.20
C ASN A 90 2.58 -7.40 -18.67
N ALA A 91 3.70 -7.61 -17.96
CA ALA A 91 3.71 -7.57 -16.50
C ALA A 91 3.46 -6.15 -15.94
N TYR A 92 4.00 -5.11 -16.59
CA TYR A 92 3.76 -3.73 -16.17
C TYR A 92 2.36 -3.21 -16.54
N LYS A 93 1.60 -3.91 -17.39
CA LYS A 93 0.22 -3.53 -17.72
C LYS A 93 -0.66 -3.50 -16.47
N SER A 94 -0.64 -4.57 -15.69
CA SER A 94 -1.42 -4.69 -14.44
C SER A 94 -1.01 -3.63 -13.42
N VAL A 95 0.30 -3.37 -13.28
CA VAL A 95 0.83 -2.30 -12.41
C VAL A 95 0.27 -0.93 -12.83
N LYS A 96 0.37 -0.57 -14.12
CA LYS A 96 -0.12 0.73 -14.62
C LYS A 96 -1.63 0.88 -14.44
N GLN A 97 -2.39 -0.18 -14.69
CA GLN A 97 -3.84 -0.17 -14.50
C GLN A 97 -4.19 0.10 -13.04
N TYR A 98 -3.55 -0.59 -12.11
CA TYR A 98 -3.83 -0.42 -10.69
C TYR A 98 -3.40 0.95 -10.15
N LEU A 99 -2.22 1.44 -10.54
CA LEU A 99 -1.80 2.80 -10.16
C LEU A 99 -2.70 3.88 -10.74
N THR A 100 -3.26 3.67 -11.94
CA THR A 100 -4.25 4.57 -12.53
C THR A 100 -5.54 4.56 -11.73
N TYR A 101 -5.98 3.38 -11.26
CA TYR A 101 -7.13 3.24 -10.38
C TYR A 101 -6.92 3.99 -9.05
N LEU A 102 -5.80 3.77 -8.36
CA LEU A 102 -5.50 4.49 -7.11
C LEU A 102 -5.46 6.00 -7.31
N LYS A 103 -4.87 6.48 -8.40
CA LYS A 103 -4.80 7.91 -8.73
C LYS A 103 -6.18 8.52 -9.02
N GLY A 104 -7.18 7.70 -9.35
CA GLY A 104 -8.56 8.11 -9.57
C GLY A 104 -9.40 8.16 -8.30
N LEU A 105 -8.86 7.76 -7.13
CA LEU A 105 -9.57 7.84 -5.85
C LEU A 105 -9.50 9.28 -5.33
N GLU A 106 -10.62 9.99 -5.36
CA GLU A 106 -10.72 11.42 -5.08
C GLU A 106 -10.21 11.79 -3.68
N CYS A 107 -10.54 10.97 -2.68
CA CYS A 107 -10.16 11.20 -1.28
C CYS A 107 -8.92 10.42 -0.84
N LEU A 108 -8.06 9.99 -1.77
CA LEU A 108 -6.76 9.38 -1.46
C LEU A 108 -5.62 10.40 -1.62
N GLU A 109 -5.05 10.82 -0.50
CA GLU A 109 -3.81 11.60 -0.48
C GLU A 109 -2.58 10.68 -0.44
N ILE A 110 -1.66 10.87 -1.37
CA ILE A 110 -0.36 10.16 -1.40
C ILE A 110 0.73 11.15 -1.00
N THR A 111 1.34 10.90 0.16
CA THR A 111 2.35 11.78 0.76
C THR A 111 3.78 11.34 0.44
N GLU A 112 4.69 12.31 0.32
CA GLU A 112 6.11 12.05 0.12
C GLU A 112 6.83 11.66 1.42
N ILE A 113 7.82 10.77 1.32
CA ILE A 113 8.70 10.42 2.44
C ILE A 113 10.02 11.18 2.31
N THR A 114 10.33 11.99 3.33
CA THR A 114 11.65 12.63 3.43
C THR A 114 12.70 11.65 3.96
N PRO A 115 14.00 11.84 3.66
CA PRO A 115 15.06 11.01 4.22
C PRO A 115 15.05 10.98 5.75
N ARG A 116 14.71 12.10 6.40
CA ARG A 116 14.60 12.17 7.86
C ARG A 116 13.55 11.19 8.39
N ILE A 117 12.35 11.18 7.80
CA ILE A 117 11.26 10.28 8.19
C ILE A 117 11.69 8.82 7.98
N ALA A 118 12.29 8.51 6.81
CA ALA A 118 12.78 7.17 6.52
C ALA A 118 13.80 6.68 7.57
N PHE A 119 14.78 7.50 7.96
CA PHE A 119 15.76 7.09 8.98
C PHE A 119 15.15 7.00 10.38
N SER A 120 14.25 7.92 10.75
CA SER A 120 13.57 7.86 12.05
C SER A 120 12.67 6.62 12.19
N SER A 121 12.03 6.19 11.10
CA SER A 121 11.16 5.01 11.09
C SER A 121 11.88 3.74 11.53
N VAL A 122 13.17 3.59 11.21
CA VAL A 122 13.98 2.43 11.62
C VAL A 122 14.24 2.43 13.13
N VAL A 123 14.55 3.60 13.69
CA VAL A 123 14.79 3.75 15.14
C VAL A 123 13.50 3.49 15.92
N LEU A 124 12.36 3.98 15.44
CA LEU A 124 11.05 3.74 16.04
C LEU A 124 10.63 2.28 15.90
N GLY A 125 10.79 1.70 14.70
CA GLY A 125 10.59 0.28 14.40
C GLY A 125 11.29 -0.62 15.42
N GLN A 126 12.58 -0.37 15.65
CA GLN A 126 13.35 -1.11 16.64
C GLN A 126 12.80 -0.96 18.07
N ARG A 127 12.40 0.26 18.47
CA ARG A 127 11.91 0.53 19.83
C ARG A 127 10.54 -0.09 20.10
N CYS A 128 9.69 -0.13 19.09
CA CYS A 128 8.31 -0.56 19.20
C CYS A 128 8.06 -1.99 18.70
N GLY A 129 9.07 -2.63 18.09
CA GLY A 129 8.95 -3.98 17.52
C GLY A 129 8.09 -4.03 16.25
N LEU A 130 8.04 -2.94 15.48
CA LEU A 130 7.26 -2.83 14.24
C LEU A 130 8.17 -2.69 13.01
N LEU A 131 7.61 -2.89 11.83
CA LEU A 131 8.35 -2.68 10.58
C LEU A 131 8.55 -1.19 10.34
N PRO A 132 9.63 -0.76 9.66
CA PRO A 132 9.83 0.64 9.32
C PRO A 132 8.70 1.23 8.45
N SER A 133 8.08 0.41 7.61
CA SER A 133 6.89 0.76 6.82
C SER A 133 5.69 1.17 7.68
N ASP A 134 5.63 0.68 8.92
CA ASP A 134 4.56 0.99 9.85
C ASP A 134 4.76 2.36 10.49
N PHE A 135 5.91 3.03 10.27
CA PHE A 135 6.29 4.31 10.86
C PHE A 135 6.59 5.41 9.84
N SER A 136 6.74 5.09 8.55
CA SER A 136 7.08 6.09 7.53
C SER A 136 6.00 7.14 7.34
N SER A 137 4.80 6.93 7.85
CA SER A 137 3.59 7.64 7.46
C SER A 137 3.12 8.77 8.36
N GLY A 138 3.78 9.04 9.49
CA GLY A 138 3.33 10.07 10.42
C GLY A 138 4.36 11.16 10.66
N ASN A 139 4.10 12.34 10.10
CA ASN A 139 4.80 13.59 10.45
C ASN A 139 4.33 14.19 11.79
N ASP A 140 3.37 13.58 12.48
CA ASP A 140 2.82 14.10 13.73
C ASP A 140 2.80 12.99 14.80
N GLU A 141 3.57 13.18 15.88
CA GLU A 141 3.52 12.32 17.08
C GLU A 141 2.10 12.23 17.68
N ARG A 142 1.18 13.12 17.30
CA ARG A 142 -0.23 13.07 17.71
C ARG A 142 -1.04 11.95 17.07
N VAL A 143 -0.86 11.69 15.76
CA VAL A 143 -1.59 10.60 15.06
C VAL A 143 -1.23 9.23 15.65
N TRP A 144 0.00 9.08 16.13
CA TRP A 144 0.49 7.84 16.75
C TRP A 144 0.02 7.62 18.18
N ASN A 145 -0.23 8.69 18.95
CA ASN A 145 -0.71 8.58 20.33
C ASN A 145 -2.15 8.09 20.42
N ASP A 146 -2.98 8.36 19.41
CA ASP A 146 -4.39 7.95 19.40
C ASP A 146 -4.57 6.51 18.85
N PHE A 147 -3.71 6.06 17.94
CA PHE A 147 -3.79 4.71 17.37
C PHE A 147 -3.44 3.59 18.37
N TYR A 148 -2.60 3.86 19.38
CA TYR A 148 -2.15 2.88 20.37
C TYR A 148 -2.68 3.09 21.79
N ARG A 149 -3.58 4.06 22.02
CA ARG A 149 -4.26 4.24 23.32
C ARG A 149 -5.40 3.26 23.60
N TYR A 150 -5.78 2.44 22.61
CA TYR A 150 -6.88 1.48 22.73
C TYR A 150 -6.49 0.05 22.35
N GLY A 151 -5.19 -0.28 22.42
CA GLY A 151 -4.68 -1.66 22.34
C GLY A 151 -4.52 -2.28 23.73
#